data_AF-A0A7V9L1W2-F1
#
_entry.id   AF-A0A7V9L1W2-F1
#
_cell.length_a   1.000
_cell.length_b   1.000
_cell.length_c   1.000
_cell.angle_alpha   90.00
_cell.angle_beta   90.00
_cell.angle_gamma   90.00
#
_symmetry.space_group_name_H-M   'P 1'
#
loop_
_entity.id
_entity.type
_entity.pdbx_description
1 polymer ?
#
loop_
_entity_poly.entity_id
_entity_poly.type
_entity_poly.pdbx_seq_one_letter_code
_entity_poly.pdbx_strand_id
1 'polypeptide(L)'
;APAVRIELNLQAVRWPAGARSDLGGHAEYLLRALSIDNGVLNGRKLPNTISPKLDATQKAALRKWIIANAAAIDAGTAQVPDEFLVTKAISVSPRGLARGANRPYLMAFPNPEESFASIDYSKLSLVKSPGGLIRRLDTMTCQGCHQSRSLAGFHFLGLDHADTSRANAIEVGTSPHLHDELRWRKSSLAQIAADGGLDSPRPFAERAFPDKQGGTYGAHCGLGDRSFANWTCADGLRCEDLNGDEVGMCVAGKRGAGDACETSSVTLTADPHVDRVFDTSVLSCTVPSGGAARCSRSGNTGGLAGGFPNGACSASCARMGAVGGSAICGATPPSGFNECLGAGKDFTTCLANATPAFRRRCDATRPCGDDYVCAGVPGAPRGVGACMPPYFIFQARVDGHDVP
;
A
#
# COMPACT_ATOMS: atom_id res chain seq x y z
N ALA A 1 18.72 32.41 -3.17
CA ALA A 1 17.42 31.73 -3.40
C ALA A 1 17.39 30.46 -2.55
N PRO A 2 16.24 30.04 -2.00
CA PRO A 2 16.16 28.71 -1.39
C PRO A 2 16.58 27.67 -2.44
N ALA A 3 17.40 26.70 -2.06
CA ALA A 3 17.81 25.62 -2.95
C ALA A 3 16.55 24.92 -3.49
N VAL A 4 16.37 24.91 -4.81
CA VAL A 4 15.23 24.25 -5.42
C VAL A 4 15.41 22.75 -5.20
N ARG A 5 14.39 22.12 -4.59
CA ARG A 5 14.36 20.68 -4.34
C ARG A 5 13.31 20.05 -5.26
N ILE A 6 13.69 18.98 -5.93
CA ILE A 6 12.77 18.12 -6.68
C ILE A 6 12.68 16.79 -5.95
N GLU A 7 11.46 16.33 -5.68
CA GLU A 7 11.19 14.97 -5.22
C GLU A 7 10.53 14.21 -6.37
N LEU A 8 11.10 13.06 -6.73
CA LEU A 8 10.62 12.24 -7.82
C LEU A 8 10.05 10.93 -7.27
N ASN A 9 8.83 10.64 -7.68
CA ASN A 9 8.19 9.34 -7.60
C ASN A 9 7.73 8.95 -9.00
N LEU A 10 8.50 8.09 -9.67
CA LEU A 10 8.24 7.66 -11.04
C LEU A 10 7.96 6.17 -11.08
N GLN A 11 6.79 5.75 -11.56
CA GLN A 11 6.56 4.34 -11.89
C GLN A 11 7.40 3.97 -13.12
N ALA A 12 8.54 3.34 -12.90
CA ALA A 12 9.54 3.07 -13.94
C ALA A 12 9.36 1.70 -14.60
N VAL A 13 8.74 0.74 -13.89
CA VAL A 13 8.46 -0.60 -14.40
C VAL A 13 7.03 -0.94 -14.08
N ARG A 14 6.40 -1.65 -15.02
CA ARG A 14 5.10 -2.26 -14.81
C ARG A 14 5.00 -3.56 -15.58
N TRP A 15 4.62 -4.63 -14.90
CA TRP A 15 4.28 -5.92 -15.49
C TRP A 15 2.80 -6.23 -15.22
N PRO A 16 2.01 -6.51 -16.26
CA PRO A 16 0.59 -6.87 -16.09
C PRO A 16 0.46 -8.23 -15.39
N ALA A 17 -0.74 -8.51 -14.87
CA ALA A 17 -1.05 -9.80 -14.25
C ALA A 17 -0.82 -11.00 -15.19
N GLY A 18 -0.91 -10.82 -16.52
CA GLY A 18 -0.55 -11.85 -17.49
C GLY A 18 0.95 -12.21 -17.49
N ALA A 19 1.83 -11.27 -17.12
CA ALA A 19 3.28 -11.47 -17.03
C ALA A 19 3.77 -11.80 -15.61
N ARG A 20 3.07 -11.31 -14.57
CA ARG A 20 3.33 -11.62 -13.16
C ARG A 20 2.04 -12.04 -12.45
N SER A 21 1.57 -13.24 -12.79
CA SER A 21 0.26 -13.70 -12.33
C SER A 21 0.22 -14.01 -10.83
N ASP A 22 1.31 -14.54 -10.28
CA ASP A 22 1.40 -14.90 -8.86
C ASP A 22 1.12 -13.71 -7.93
N LEU A 23 1.55 -12.51 -8.32
CA LEU A 23 1.33 -11.27 -7.56
C LEU A 23 0.08 -10.49 -8.00
N GLY A 24 -0.59 -10.89 -9.08
CA GLY A 24 -1.64 -10.08 -9.71
C GLY A 24 -1.11 -8.88 -10.52
N GLY A 25 0.20 -8.82 -10.75
CA GLY A 25 0.92 -7.73 -11.41
C GLY A 25 2.18 -7.36 -10.64
N HIS A 26 2.96 -6.43 -11.19
CA HIS A 26 4.14 -5.87 -10.53
C HIS A 26 4.38 -4.45 -11.02
N ALA A 27 4.76 -3.56 -10.11
CA ALA A 27 5.21 -2.22 -10.44
C ALA A 27 6.41 -1.83 -9.60
N GLU A 28 7.26 -0.97 -10.17
CA GLU A 28 8.42 -0.41 -9.51
C GLU A 28 8.41 1.10 -9.60
N TYR A 29 8.70 1.73 -8.47
CA TYR A 29 8.70 3.17 -8.29
C TYR A 29 10.11 3.64 -7.97
N LEU A 30 10.65 4.45 -8.87
CA LEU A 30 11.90 5.15 -8.68
C LEU A 30 11.68 6.36 -7.76
N LEU A 31 12.29 6.29 -6.58
CA LEU A 31 12.26 7.34 -5.57
C LEU A 31 13.60 8.09 -5.55
N ARG A 32 13.56 9.41 -5.75
CA ARG A 32 14.74 10.29 -5.67
C ARG A 32 14.40 11.64 -5.05
N ALA A 33 15.39 12.24 -4.39
CA ALA A 33 15.39 13.66 -4.07
C ALA A 33 16.59 14.31 -4.75
N LEU A 34 16.38 15.47 -5.36
CA LEU A 34 17.40 16.21 -6.10
C LEU A 34 17.47 17.64 -5.57
N SER A 35 18.67 18.24 -5.52
CA SER A 35 18.86 19.69 -5.43
C SER A 35 19.26 20.24 -6.80
N ILE A 36 18.91 21.50 -7.05
CA ILE A 36 19.43 22.27 -8.18
C ILE A 36 20.45 23.26 -7.65
N ASP A 37 21.72 23.02 -7.95
CA ASP A 37 22.83 23.88 -7.55
C ASP A 37 23.51 24.42 -8.82
N ASN A 38 23.43 25.73 -9.06
CA ASN A 38 23.96 26.38 -10.28
C ASN A 38 23.48 25.73 -11.60
N GLY A 39 22.21 25.31 -11.64
CA GLY A 39 21.62 24.64 -12.81
C GLY A 39 21.96 23.14 -12.94
N VAL A 40 22.72 22.58 -12.01
CA VAL A 40 23.09 21.15 -11.97
C VAL A 40 22.19 20.40 -11.01
N LEU A 41 21.64 19.26 -11.45
CA LEU A 41 20.87 18.36 -10.60
C LEU A 41 21.78 17.43 -9.79
N ASN A 42 21.75 17.55 -8.47
CA ASN A 42 22.52 16.71 -7.56
C ASN A 42 21.61 15.77 -6.76
N GLY A 43 21.99 14.49 -6.64
CA GLY A 43 21.26 13.52 -5.83
C GLY A 43 21.40 13.81 -4.33
N ARG A 44 20.29 13.99 -3.64
CA ARG A 44 20.25 14.11 -2.17
C ARG A 44 20.08 12.76 -1.51
N LYS A 45 20.65 12.60 -0.31
CA LYS A 45 20.40 11.44 0.54
C LYS A 45 18.92 11.37 0.88
N LEU A 46 18.36 10.17 0.75
CA LEU A 46 16.99 9.86 1.09
C LEU A 46 16.93 9.61 2.61
N PRO A 47 16.18 10.44 3.38
CA PRO A 47 16.13 10.30 4.83
C PRO A 47 15.80 8.88 5.26
N ASN A 48 16.56 8.36 6.23
CA ASN A 48 16.38 7.04 6.85
C ASN A 48 16.33 5.86 5.85
N THR A 49 16.77 6.06 4.61
CA THR A 49 16.74 5.03 3.56
C THR A 49 18.15 4.50 3.33
N ILE A 50 18.44 3.35 3.92
CA ILE A 50 19.77 2.76 3.90
C ILE A 50 20.10 2.08 2.57
N SER A 51 21.40 1.93 2.31
CA SER A 51 21.90 1.18 1.17
C SER A 51 21.64 -0.33 1.31
N PRO A 52 21.19 -1.01 0.24
CA PRO A 52 21.15 -2.47 0.24
C PRO A 52 22.56 -3.11 0.13
N LYS A 53 23.59 -2.29 -0.11
CA LYS A 53 24.99 -2.72 -0.33
C LYS A 53 25.91 -2.46 0.85
N LEU A 54 25.37 -2.25 2.06
CA LEU A 54 26.21 -2.06 3.25
C LEU A 54 27.06 -3.31 3.50
N ASP A 55 28.36 -3.13 3.68
CA ASP A 55 29.27 -4.20 4.08
C ASP A 55 29.12 -4.56 5.57
N ALA A 56 29.86 -5.56 6.03
CA ALA A 56 29.78 -6.03 7.42
C ALA A 56 30.17 -4.94 8.44
N THR A 57 31.17 -4.12 8.13
CA THR A 57 31.64 -3.03 9.00
C THR A 57 30.59 -1.94 9.10
N GLN A 58 30.01 -1.55 7.97
CA GLN A 58 28.94 -0.56 7.89
C GLN A 58 27.68 -1.06 8.60
N LYS A 59 27.29 -2.33 8.42
CA LYS A 59 26.17 -2.94 9.15
C LYS A 59 26.41 -2.94 10.66
N ALA A 60 27.62 -3.25 11.12
CA ALA A 60 27.96 -3.20 12.54
C ALA A 60 27.88 -1.78 13.11
N ALA A 61 28.39 -0.78 12.36
CA ALA A 61 28.29 0.62 12.74
C ALA A 61 26.84 1.11 12.79
N LEU A 62 26.04 0.79 11.77
CA LEU A 62 24.61 1.10 11.72
C LEU A 62 23.85 0.45 12.88
N ARG A 63 24.12 -0.83 13.18
CA ARG A 63 23.53 -1.54 14.31
C ARG A 63 23.82 -0.83 15.64
N LYS A 64 25.08 -0.46 15.87
CA LYS A 64 25.49 0.30 17.07
C LYS A 64 24.73 1.63 17.16
N TRP A 65 24.60 2.33 16.04
CA TRP A 65 23.83 3.58 15.98
C TRP A 65 22.34 3.34 16.29
N ILE A 66 21.71 2.31 15.71
CA ILE A 66 20.30 1.97 15.98
C ILE A 66 20.07 1.73 17.47
N ILE A 67 20.92 0.92 18.12
CA ILE A 67 20.82 0.63 19.55
C ILE A 67 20.93 1.91 20.38
N ALA A 68 21.90 2.78 20.06
CA ALA A 68 22.09 4.05 20.76
C ALA A 68 20.95 5.06 20.54
N ASN A 69 20.17 4.91 19.48
CA ASN A 69 19.12 5.85 19.07
C ASN A 69 17.70 5.27 19.16
N ALA A 70 17.52 4.14 19.87
CA ALA A 70 16.24 3.44 19.97
C ALA A 70 15.07 4.37 20.40
N ALA A 71 15.30 5.28 21.35
CA ALA A 71 14.31 6.24 21.79
C ALA A 71 13.92 7.26 20.70
N ALA A 72 14.87 7.74 19.89
CA ALA A 72 14.59 8.65 18.79
C ALA A 72 13.87 7.92 17.63
N ILE A 73 14.18 6.65 17.41
CA ILE A 73 13.51 5.80 16.40
C ILE A 73 12.06 5.56 16.83
N ASP A 74 11.85 5.22 18.09
CA ASP A 74 10.52 5.08 18.69
C ASP A 74 9.70 6.37 18.57
N ALA A 75 10.30 7.52 18.95
CA ALA A 75 9.69 8.83 18.80
C ALA A 75 9.42 9.25 17.34
N GLY A 76 10.10 8.63 16.37
CA GLY A 76 10.01 8.96 14.95
C GLY A 76 10.76 10.23 14.56
N THR A 77 11.75 10.60 15.36
CA THR A 77 12.59 11.80 15.19
C THR A 77 14.02 11.48 14.76
N ALA A 78 14.40 10.20 14.76
CA ALA A 78 15.74 9.77 14.38
C ALA A 78 16.08 10.15 12.93
N GLN A 79 17.33 10.58 12.74
CA GLN A 79 17.94 10.84 11.44
C GLN A 79 19.17 9.96 11.29
N VAL A 80 19.06 8.96 10.44
CA VAL A 80 20.14 8.01 10.17
C VAL A 80 21.32 8.74 9.50
N PRO A 81 22.57 8.49 9.92
CA PRO A 81 23.74 9.15 9.36
C PRO A 81 23.90 8.95 7.85
N ASP A 82 24.32 10.00 7.16
CA ASP A 82 24.39 10.10 5.69
C ASP A 82 25.26 9.01 5.04
N GLU A 83 26.28 8.50 5.74
CA GLU A 83 27.16 7.43 5.26
C GLU A 83 26.41 6.12 4.98
N PHE A 84 25.27 5.89 5.63
CA PHE A 84 24.45 4.70 5.41
C PHE A 84 23.40 4.90 4.31
N LEU A 85 23.11 6.14 3.95
CA LEU A 85 21.96 6.51 3.12
C LEU A 85 22.24 6.42 1.61
N VAL A 86 21.21 6.10 0.85
CA VAL A 86 21.23 6.16 -0.63
C VAL A 86 20.62 7.44 -1.17
N THR A 87 20.91 7.75 -2.43
CA THR A 87 20.29 8.87 -3.18
C THR A 87 19.17 8.43 -4.12
N LYS A 88 18.97 7.11 -4.24
CA LYS A 88 17.96 6.46 -5.08
C LYS A 88 17.46 5.22 -4.36
N ALA A 89 16.14 5.03 -4.36
CA ALA A 89 15.49 3.80 -3.93
C ALA A 89 14.50 3.30 -4.99
N ILE A 90 14.22 2.00 -4.97
CA ILE A 90 13.14 1.39 -5.71
C ILE A 90 12.13 0.85 -4.69
N SER A 91 10.89 1.28 -4.78
CA SER A 91 9.76 0.69 -4.06
C SER A 91 8.94 -0.16 -5.01
N VAL A 92 8.29 -1.21 -4.51
CA VAL A 92 7.53 -2.14 -5.34
C VAL A 92 6.11 -2.39 -4.85
N SER A 93 5.18 -2.62 -5.76
CA SER A 93 3.80 -3.02 -5.48
C SER A 93 3.38 -4.16 -6.42
N PRO A 94 2.34 -4.96 -6.10
CA PRO A 94 1.51 -4.90 -4.90
C PRO A 94 2.21 -5.51 -3.67
N ARG A 95 1.47 -5.62 -2.55
CA ARG A 95 1.84 -6.31 -1.30
C ARG A 95 2.94 -5.60 -0.51
N GLY A 96 3.00 -4.27 -0.63
CA GLY A 96 3.81 -3.33 0.13
C GLY A 96 4.95 -3.93 0.97
N LEU A 97 4.84 -3.83 2.29
CA LEU A 97 5.89 -4.26 3.22
C LEU A 97 5.98 -5.79 3.40
N ALA A 98 5.05 -6.59 2.85
CA ALA A 98 5.29 -8.03 2.77
C ALA A 98 6.46 -8.38 1.81
N ARG A 99 6.89 -7.41 0.97
CA ARG A 99 8.02 -7.58 0.04
C ARG A 99 9.31 -7.03 0.62
N GLY A 100 10.37 -7.84 0.55
CA GLY A 100 11.69 -7.50 1.08
C GLY A 100 12.34 -6.26 0.46
N ALA A 101 12.06 -5.96 -0.81
CA ALA A 101 12.53 -4.74 -1.48
C ALA A 101 12.00 -3.44 -0.82
N ASN A 102 10.86 -3.50 -0.12
CA ASN A 102 10.33 -2.38 0.65
C ASN A 102 10.81 -2.38 2.12
N ARG A 103 11.64 -3.34 2.52
CA ARG A 103 12.11 -3.56 3.89
C ARG A 103 13.64 -3.60 4.01
N PRO A 104 14.34 -2.50 3.66
CA PRO A 104 15.80 -2.51 3.61
C PRO A 104 16.46 -2.79 4.97
N TYR A 105 15.83 -2.45 6.10
CA TYR A 105 16.38 -2.77 7.42
C TYR A 105 16.23 -4.23 7.77
N LEU A 106 15.09 -4.85 7.44
CA LEU A 106 14.95 -6.31 7.57
C LEU A 106 15.98 -7.04 6.70
N MET A 107 16.25 -6.54 5.48
CA MET A 107 17.27 -7.13 4.60
C MET A 107 18.69 -6.96 5.15
N ALA A 108 18.96 -5.86 5.86
CA ALA A 108 20.25 -5.64 6.52
C ALA A 108 20.41 -6.49 7.79
N PHE A 109 19.32 -6.70 8.54
CA PHE A 109 19.28 -7.37 9.84
C PHE A 109 18.13 -8.40 9.90
N PRO A 110 18.25 -9.55 9.21
CA PRO A 110 17.17 -10.53 9.08
C PRO A 110 16.83 -11.24 10.40
N ASN A 111 17.73 -11.23 11.37
CA ASN A 111 17.52 -11.78 12.72
C ASN A 111 17.43 -10.63 13.73
N PRO A 112 16.28 -9.93 13.83
CA PRO A 112 16.14 -8.77 14.71
C PRO A 112 16.35 -9.12 16.18
N GLU A 113 15.85 -10.28 16.62
CA GLU A 113 16.01 -10.74 18.01
C GLU A 113 17.49 -10.83 18.41
N GLU A 114 18.34 -11.41 17.57
CA GLU A 114 19.79 -11.44 17.80
C GLU A 114 20.42 -10.05 17.70
N SER A 115 20.00 -9.28 16.69
CA SER A 115 20.60 -7.99 16.38
C SER A 115 20.26 -6.92 17.43
N PHE A 116 19.11 -6.98 18.08
CA PHE A 116 18.60 -5.87 18.90
C PHE A 116 18.05 -6.31 20.26
N ALA A 117 18.40 -7.50 20.75
CA ALA A 117 18.06 -7.99 22.10
C ALA A 117 18.49 -7.05 23.23
N SER A 118 19.57 -6.29 23.05
CA SER A 118 20.14 -5.44 24.12
C SER A 118 19.34 -4.17 24.40
N ILE A 119 18.30 -3.88 23.62
CA ILE A 119 17.46 -2.68 23.80
C ILE A 119 16.40 -2.98 24.88
N ASP A 120 16.25 -2.05 25.82
CA ASP A 120 15.18 -2.10 26.83
C ASP A 120 13.87 -1.52 26.26
N TYR A 121 13.09 -2.38 25.60
CA TYR A 121 11.82 -2.02 24.97
C TYR A 121 10.73 -1.57 25.95
N SER A 122 10.89 -1.82 27.26
CA SER A 122 9.91 -1.38 28.26
C SER A 122 9.90 0.15 28.44
N LYS A 123 11.00 0.82 28.07
CA LYS A 123 11.16 2.28 28.12
C LYS A 123 10.68 3.01 26.87
N LEU A 124 10.40 2.28 25.79
CA LEU A 124 9.92 2.85 24.54
C LEU A 124 8.41 3.00 24.58
N SER A 125 7.85 3.91 23.78
CA SER A 125 6.41 4.21 23.76
C SER A 125 5.65 3.32 22.79
N LEU A 126 6.13 3.18 21.55
CA LEU A 126 5.46 2.44 20.46
C LEU A 126 6.08 1.06 20.21
N VAL A 127 7.41 0.99 20.15
CA VAL A 127 8.15 -0.22 19.80
C VAL A 127 8.34 -1.09 21.04
N LYS A 128 7.85 -2.32 21.02
CA LYS A 128 7.84 -3.25 22.17
C LYS A 128 8.60 -4.56 21.93
N SER A 129 9.28 -4.68 20.79
CA SER A 129 10.05 -5.86 20.39
C SER A 129 11.11 -5.51 19.33
N PRO A 130 12.11 -6.38 19.12
CA PRO A 130 13.04 -6.26 17.98
C PRO A 130 12.36 -6.30 16.61
N GLY A 131 11.36 -7.17 16.41
CA GLY A 131 10.57 -7.20 15.16
C GLY A 131 9.85 -5.87 14.90
N GLY A 132 9.19 -5.32 15.93
CA GLY A 132 8.56 -4.00 15.86
C GLY A 132 9.54 -2.86 15.58
N LEU A 133 10.79 -2.95 16.07
CA LEU A 133 11.84 -1.98 15.77
C LEU A 133 12.22 -2.00 14.30
N ILE A 134 12.40 -3.19 13.72
CA ILE A 134 12.70 -3.30 12.29
C ILE A 134 11.53 -2.79 11.45
N ARG A 135 10.28 -3.13 11.79
CA ARG A 135 9.11 -2.58 11.07
C ARG A 135 9.05 -1.05 11.19
N ARG A 136 9.40 -0.50 12.36
CA ARG A 136 9.48 0.95 12.57
C ARG A 136 10.52 1.60 11.66
N LEU A 137 11.72 1.02 11.60
CA LEU A 137 12.79 1.51 10.72
C LEU A 137 12.42 1.40 9.24
N ASP A 138 11.84 0.27 8.82
CA ASP A 138 11.40 0.07 7.43
C ASP A 138 10.33 1.09 7.04
N THR A 139 9.34 1.35 7.89
CA THR A 139 8.28 2.36 7.64
C THR A 139 8.80 3.81 7.68
N MET A 140 9.99 4.06 8.24
CA MET A 140 10.67 5.36 8.18
C MET A 140 11.45 5.58 6.88
N THR A 141 11.65 4.55 6.06
CA THR A 141 12.33 4.66 4.75
C THR A 141 11.40 5.23 3.69
N CYS A 142 11.97 5.73 2.59
CA CYS A 142 11.20 6.12 1.41
C CYS A 142 10.34 4.95 0.89
N GLN A 143 10.88 3.73 0.79
CA GLN A 143 10.13 2.56 0.29
C GLN A 143 8.98 2.17 1.21
N GLY A 144 9.25 2.03 2.51
CA GLY A 144 8.24 1.58 3.47
C GLY A 144 7.14 2.61 3.65
N CYS A 145 7.48 3.91 3.77
CA CYS A 145 6.49 4.97 3.84
C CYS A 145 5.65 5.05 2.56
N HIS A 146 6.28 4.95 1.38
CA HIS A 146 5.60 4.95 0.08
C HIS A 146 4.55 3.85 -0.01
N GLN A 147 4.82 2.64 0.51
CA GLN A 147 3.88 1.52 0.43
C GLN A 147 2.90 1.40 1.60
N SER A 148 3.19 1.98 2.76
CA SER A 148 2.36 1.87 3.97
C SER A 148 0.95 2.40 3.74
N ARG A 149 -0.06 1.51 3.64
CA ARG A 149 -1.48 1.87 3.42
C ARG A 149 -1.70 2.91 2.33
N SER A 150 -0.96 2.72 1.25
CA SER A 150 -0.94 3.57 0.07
C SER A 150 -1.91 3.06 -1.01
N LEU A 151 -2.17 3.89 -2.01
CA LEU A 151 -2.91 3.54 -3.21
C LEU A 151 -1.94 2.96 -4.26
N ALA A 152 -1.45 1.73 -4.02
CA ALA A 152 -0.33 1.10 -4.73
C ALA A 152 0.93 1.97 -4.84
N GLY A 153 1.38 2.53 -3.72
CA GLY A 153 2.54 3.40 -3.63
C GLY A 153 2.20 4.89 -3.53
N PHE A 154 1.01 5.31 -3.94
CA PHE A 154 0.64 6.73 -3.94
C PHE A 154 -0.10 7.14 -2.67
N HIS A 155 0.29 8.28 -2.09
CA HIS A 155 -0.42 8.88 -0.96
C HIS A 155 -1.50 9.86 -1.42
N PHE A 156 -1.20 10.58 -2.50
CA PHE A 156 -2.07 11.57 -3.14
C PHE A 156 -1.98 11.39 -4.65
N LEU A 157 -3.08 10.96 -5.25
CA LEU A 157 -3.26 10.88 -6.70
C LEU A 157 -3.99 12.12 -7.25
N GLY A 158 -4.70 12.84 -6.40
CA GLY A 158 -5.61 13.90 -6.80
C GLY A 158 -6.96 13.36 -7.29
N LEU A 159 -7.88 14.30 -7.53
CA LEU A 159 -9.17 14.00 -8.13
C LEU A 159 -9.13 14.42 -9.60
N ASP A 160 -9.83 13.65 -10.43
CA ASP A 160 -9.99 14.00 -11.82
C ASP A 160 -10.94 15.18 -12.03
N HIS A 161 -10.88 15.75 -13.23
CA HIS A 161 -11.83 16.77 -13.64
C HIS A 161 -13.26 16.20 -13.68
N ALA A 162 -14.23 17.09 -13.50
CA ALA A 162 -15.64 16.71 -13.45
C ALA A 162 -16.12 16.04 -14.75
N ASP A 163 -15.54 16.39 -15.88
CA ASP A 163 -15.86 15.86 -17.20
C ASP A 163 -15.15 14.53 -17.53
N THR A 164 -14.20 14.09 -16.70
CA THR A 164 -13.57 12.77 -16.87
C THR A 164 -14.62 11.67 -16.78
N SER A 165 -14.59 10.76 -17.76
CA SER A 165 -15.48 9.60 -17.80
C SER A 165 -15.41 8.84 -16.47
N ARG A 166 -16.59 8.55 -15.89
CA ARG A 166 -16.71 7.74 -14.68
C ARG A 166 -16.01 6.40 -14.77
N ALA A 167 -15.89 5.82 -15.97
CA ALA A 167 -15.19 4.55 -16.16
C ALA A 167 -13.70 4.65 -15.80
N ASN A 168 -13.12 5.86 -15.85
CA ASN A 168 -11.70 6.13 -15.65
C ASN A 168 -11.43 7.21 -14.58
N ALA A 169 -12.43 7.59 -13.79
CA ALA A 169 -12.29 8.61 -12.76
C ALA A 169 -11.82 8.02 -11.42
N ILE A 170 -11.13 8.83 -10.61
CA ILE A 170 -10.79 8.57 -9.22
C ILE A 170 -11.79 9.32 -8.35
N GLU A 171 -12.47 8.59 -7.48
CA GLU A 171 -13.48 9.16 -6.56
C GLU A 171 -12.88 9.52 -5.19
N VAL A 172 -11.73 8.94 -4.85
CA VAL A 172 -10.97 9.25 -3.64
C VAL A 172 -9.50 9.37 -4.02
N GLY A 173 -9.01 10.62 -4.07
CA GLY A 173 -7.65 10.96 -4.52
C GLY A 173 -6.56 10.75 -3.48
N THR A 174 -6.88 10.18 -2.31
CA THR A 174 -6.01 10.15 -1.14
C THR A 174 -6.05 8.81 -0.44
N SER A 175 -4.89 8.34 0.02
CA SER A 175 -4.77 7.05 0.69
C SER A 175 -5.34 7.10 2.12
N PRO A 176 -5.80 5.95 2.66
CA PRO A 176 -6.13 5.85 4.07
C PRO A 176 -4.96 6.24 4.99
N HIS A 177 -3.71 5.93 4.61
CA HIS A 177 -2.53 6.43 5.32
C HIS A 177 -2.53 7.96 5.44
N LEU A 178 -2.71 8.67 4.33
CA LEU A 178 -2.70 10.12 4.32
C LEU A 178 -3.82 10.70 5.19
N HIS A 179 -5.01 10.10 5.19
CA HIS A 179 -6.10 10.52 6.08
C HIS A 179 -5.72 10.42 7.57
N ASP A 180 -5.15 9.29 7.98
CA ASP A 180 -4.75 9.08 9.37
C ASP A 180 -3.58 10.00 9.76
N GLU A 181 -2.59 10.18 8.87
CA GLU A 181 -1.45 11.08 9.07
C GLU A 181 -1.91 12.54 9.18
N LEU A 182 -2.82 13.00 8.32
CA LEU A 182 -3.36 14.38 8.39
C LEU A 182 -4.14 14.60 9.70
N ARG A 183 -4.88 13.60 10.18
CA ARG A 183 -5.58 13.68 11.47
C ARG A 183 -4.59 13.82 12.62
N TRP A 184 -3.56 12.97 12.66
CA TRP A 184 -2.50 13.03 13.66
C TRP A 184 -1.78 14.39 13.61
N ARG A 185 -1.33 14.83 12.43
CA ARG A 185 -0.67 16.13 12.24
C ARG A 185 -1.52 17.30 12.72
N LYS A 186 -2.81 17.31 12.41
CA LYS A 186 -3.72 18.36 12.86
C LYS A 186 -3.78 18.43 14.39
N SER A 187 -3.88 17.28 15.07
CA SER A 187 -3.86 17.25 16.53
C SER A 187 -2.51 17.68 17.11
N SER A 188 -1.41 17.23 16.52
CA SER A 188 -0.06 17.59 16.96
C SER A 188 0.24 19.07 16.78
N LEU A 189 -0.17 19.67 15.66
CA LEU A 189 0.01 21.10 15.44
C LEU A 189 -0.78 21.94 16.45
N ALA A 190 -2.00 21.51 16.80
CA ALA A 190 -2.79 22.18 17.83
C ALA A 190 -2.11 22.10 19.21
N GLN A 191 -1.54 20.94 19.55
CA GLN A 191 -0.78 20.75 20.80
C GLN A 191 0.48 21.61 20.84
N ILE A 192 1.29 21.62 19.78
CA ILE A 192 2.48 22.46 19.69
C ILE A 192 2.12 23.94 19.85
N ALA A 193 1.01 24.38 19.23
CA ALA A 193 0.57 25.76 19.33
C ALA A 193 0.08 26.13 20.75
N ALA A 194 -0.47 25.19 21.52
CA ALA A 194 -0.98 25.41 22.87
C ALA A 194 0.12 25.29 23.94
N ASP A 195 0.93 24.23 23.86
CA ASP A 195 1.81 23.78 24.95
C ASP A 195 3.30 23.91 24.60
N GLY A 196 3.64 24.31 23.36
CA GLY A 196 5.02 24.48 22.89
C GLY A 196 5.78 23.18 22.60
N GLY A 197 5.10 22.03 22.68
CA GLY A 197 5.69 20.71 22.54
C GLY A 197 4.76 19.65 21.94
N LEU A 198 5.32 18.47 21.74
CA LEU A 198 4.64 17.29 21.17
C LEU A 198 4.83 16.14 22.16
N ASP A 199 3.81 15.81 22.95
CA ASP A 199 3.96 14.83 24.04
C ASP A 199 3.87 13.37 23.56
N SER A 200 3.52 13.16 22.29
CA SER A 200 3.31 11.83 21.72
C SER A 200 4.27 11.55 20.56
N PRO A 201 4.80 10.32 20.45
CA PRO A 201 5.66 9.93 19.34
C PRO A 201 4.89 10.01 18.01
N ARG A 202 5.61 10.24 16.91
CA ARG A 202 5.03 10.07 15.58
C ARG A 202 4.58 8.61 15.43
N PRO A 203 3.36 8.31 14.99
CA PRO A 203 2.88 6.94 14.88
C PRO A 203 3.58 6.19 13.74
N PHE A 204 3.38 4.87 13.63
CA PHE A 204 3.82 4.10 12.46
C PHE A 204 3.09 4.57 11.21
N ALA A 205 3.77 4.55 10.05
CA ALA A 205 3.14 4.95 8.79
C ALA A 205 1.89 4.10 8.50
N GLU A 206 1.94 2.79 8.74
CA GLU A 206 0.82 1.88 8.49
C GLU A 206 -0.39 2.10 9.42
N ARG A 207 -0.21 2.81 10.54
CA ARG A 207 -1.29 3.04 11.51
C ARG A 207 -1.08 4.35 12.25
N ALA A 208 -1.27 5.46 11.53
CA ALA A 208 -1.06 6.79 12.10
C ALA A 208 -2.09 7.19 13.17
N PHE A 209 -3.31 6.64 13.10
CA PHE A 209 -4.36 6.97 14.05
C PHE A 209 -5.12 5.70 14.47
N PRO A 210 -4.75 5.05 15.59
CA PRO A 210 -5.55 3.97 16.14
C PRO A 210 -6.83 4.56 16.75
N ASP A 211 -7.94 4.48 16.02
CA ASP A 211 -9.27 4.78 16.55
C ASP A 211 -9.58 3.84 17.73
N LYS A 212 -10.22 4.34 18.79
CA LYS A 212 -10.75 3.51 19.89
C LYS A 212 -11.75 2.47 19.37
N GLN A 213 -12.43 2.77 18.26
CA GLN A 213 -13.35 1.87 17.58
C GLN A 213 -12.64 0.82 16.72
N GLY A 214 -11.30 0.82 16.64
CA GLY A 214 -10.55 -0.11 15.79
C GLY A 214 -10.48 0.31 14.32
N GLY A 215 -9.73 -0.47 13.54
CA GLY A 215 -9.45 -0.18 12.13
C GLY A 215 -10.59 -0.61 11.22
N THR A 216 -10.94 0.24 10.25
CA THR A 216 -11.89 -0.11 9.19
C THR A 216 -11.33 -1.22 8.29
N TYR A 217 -12.16 -1.77 7.41
CA TYR A 217 -11.72 -2.76 6.43
C TYR A 217 -10.46 -2.29 5.68
N GLY A 218 -9.50 -3.19 5.49
CA GLY A 218 -8.23 -2.92 4.83
C GLY A 218 -7.21 -2.17 5.70
N ALA A 219 -7.55 -1.76 6.92
CA ALA A 219 -6.55 -1.24 7.86
C ALA A 219 -5.62 -2.37 8.34
N HIS A 220 -4.33 -2.08 8.52
CA HIS A 220 -3.39 -3.02 9.10
C HIS A 220 -3.67 -3.26 10.58
N CYS A 221 -3.54 -4.49 11.06
CA CYS A 221 -3.84 -4.90 12.42
C CYS A 221 -2.77 -5.84 13.01
N GLY A 222 -2.69 -5.93 14.32
CA GLY A 222 -1.66 -6.74 14.99
C GLY A 222 -1.96 -8.23 14.96
N LEU A 223 -0.96 -9.06 14.62
CA LEU A 223 -1.04 -10.52 14.62
C LEU A 223 -0.38 -11.18 15.85
N GLY A 224 0.14 -10.39 16.79
CA GLY A 224 0.69 -10.90 18.06
C GLY A 224 1.89 -10.15 18.59
N ASP A 225 2.63 -9.43 17.73
CA ASP A 225 3.72 -8.57 18.21
C ASP A 225 3.20 -7.45 19.11
N ARG A 226 3.85 -7.27 20.26
CA ARG A 226 3.44 -6.31 21.29
C ARG A 226 3.45 -4.86 20.80
N SER A 227 4.25 -4.53 19.79
CA SER A 227 4.33 -3.20 19.17
C SER A 227 3.04 -2.86 18.42
N PHE A 228 2.30 -3.88 17.98
CA PHE A 228 1.05 -3.73 17.22
C PHE A 228 -0.18 -4.13 18.04
N ALA A 229 -0.05 -4.33 19.35
CA ALA A 229 -1.15 -4.78 20.21
C ALA A 229 -2.37 -3.85 20.17
N ASN A 230 -2.16 -2.55 19.96
CA ASN A 230 -3.23 -1.55 19.84
C ASN A 230 -3.81 -1.43 18.43
N TRP A 231 -3.30 -2.19 17.45
CA TRP A 231 -3.81 -2.17 16.08
C TRP A 231 -4.97 -3.16 15.96
N THR A 232 -6.10 -2.79 16.56
CA THR A 232 -7.32 -3.61 16.53
C THR A 232 -8.15 -3.34 15.27
N CYS A 233 -9.13 -4.20 15.00
CA CYS A 233 -10.12 -4.03 13.96
C CYS A 233 -11.45 -3.57 14.55
N ALA A 234 -12.21 -2.82 13.76
CA ALA A 234 -13.54 -2.38 14.14
C ALA A 234 -14.55 -3.53 14.22
N ASP A 235 -15.66 -3.29 14.91
CA ASP A 235 -16.71 -4.29 15.14
C ASP A 235 -17.15 -4.99 13.85
N GLY A 236 -17.28 -6.31 13.92
CA GLY A 236 -17.64 -7.16 12.77
C GLY A 236 -16.48 -7.47 11.82
N LEU A 237 -15.29 -6.91 12.06
CA LEU A 237 -14.06 -7.26 11.34
C LEU A 237 -13.13 -8.07 12.24
N ARG A 238 -12.24 -8.85 11.61
CA ARG A 238 -11.17 -9.60 12.29
C ARG A 238 -9.83 -9.28 11.65
N CYS A 239 -8.77 -9.42 12.43
CA CYS A 239 -7.42 -9.36 11.90
C CYS A 239 -7.05 -10.68 11.23
N GLU A 240 -6.63 -10.64 9.98
CA GLU A 240 -6.24 -11.84 9.22
C GLU A 240 -4.95 -11.59 8.44
N ASP A 241 -4.05 -12.55 8.46
CA ASP A 241 -2.86 -12.54 7.63
C ASP A 241 -3.20 -12.93 6.19
N LEU A 242 -3.00 -12.00 5.25
CA LEU A 242 -3.26 -12.23 3.83
C LEU A 242 -1.98 -12.51 3.02
N ASN A 243 -0.80 -12.16 3.58
CA ASN A 243 0.46 -12.05 2.83
C ASN A 243 1.66 -12.78 3.48
N GLY A 244 1.48 -13.42 4.64
CA GLY A 244 2.60 -13.99 5.40
C GLY A 244 3.43 -12.90 6.08
N ASP A 245 2.78 -11.84 6.58
CA ASP A 245 3.44 -10.65 7.16
C ASP A 245 3.29 -10.62 8.70
N GLU A 246 4.06 -9.75 9.35
CA GLU A 246 4.04 -9.55 10.81
C GLU A 246 2.78 -8.80 11.29
N VAL A 247 2.05 -8.20 10.35
CA VAL A 247 0.78 -7.49 10.56
C VAL A 247 -0.27 -8.00 9.58
N GLY A 248 -1.51 -8.08 10.04
CA GLY A 248 -2.64 -8.54 9.24
C GLY A 248 -3.41 -7.37 8.64
N MET A 249 -4.53 -7.70 8.00
CA MET A 249 -5.52 -6.73 7.53
C MET A 249 -6.87 -6.96 8.20
N CYS A 250 -7.57 -5.88 8.50
CA CYS A 250 -8.94 -5.93 8.98
C CYS A 250 -9.88 -6.36 7.84
N VAL A 251 -10.45 -7.54 7.96
CA VAL A 251 -11.35 -8.14 6.96
C VAL A 251 -12.67 -8.58 7.58
N ALA A 252 -13.71 -8.70 6.76
CA ALA A 252 -15.01 -9.17 7.22
C ALA A 252 -14.98 -10.67 7.53
N GLY A 253 -15.68 -11.08 8.59
CA GLY A 253 -15.73 -12.50 8.98
C GLY A 253 -16.39 -13.40 7.93
N LYS A 254 -17.42 -12.87 7.23
CA LYS A 254 -18.00 -13.42 6.00
C LYS A 254 -17.59 -12.53 4.84
N ARG A 255 -16.93 -13.10 3.83
CA ARG A 255 -16.34 -12.34 2.73
C ARG A 255 -17.41 -11.94 1.71
N GLY A 256 -17.68 -10.65 1.64
CA GLY A 256 -18.66 -10.01 0.77
C GLY A 256 -18.10 -9.66 -0.60
N ALA A 257 -18.89 -8.94 -1.41
CA ALA A 257 -18.45 -8.39 -2.69
C ALA A 257 -17.15 -7.57 -2.57
N GLY A 258 -16.17 -7.93 -3.39
CA GLY A 258 -14.84 -7.32 -3.48
C GLY A 258 -13.94 -7.50 -2.27
N ASP A 259 -14.35 -8.30 -1.28
CA ASP A 259 -13.45 -8.63 -0.17
C ASP A 259 -12.30 -9.53 -0.67
N ALA A 260 -11.12 -9.38 -0.06
CA ALA A 260 -10.01 -10.29 -0.31
C ALA A 260 -10.49 -11.74 -0.10
N CYS A 261 -10.02 -12.68 -0.91
CA CYS A 261 -10.44 -14.07 -0.86
C CYS A 261 -9.31 -15.06 -1.08
N GLU A 262 -8.08 -14.57 -1.05
CA GLU A 262 -6.86 -15.38 -1.01
C GLU A 262 -6.02 -14.98 0.20
N THR A 263 -5.47 -15.98 0.88
CA THR A 263 -4.33 -15.83 1.77
C THR A 263 -3.13 -16.48 1.11
N SER A 264 -1.94 -16.02 1.44
CA SER A 264 -0.70 -16.46 0.81
C SER A 264 0.50 -15.95 1.58
N SER A 265 1.69 -16.42 1.23
CA SER A 265 2.97 -15.91 1.71
C SER A 265 3.77 -15.33 0.55
N VAL A 266 4.62 -14.33 0.83
CA VAL A 266 5.54 -13.75 -0.16
C VAL A 266 6.98 -14.07 0.22
N THR A 267 7.81 -14.44 -0.75
CA THR A 267 9.24 -14.67 -0.47
C THR A 267 9.93 -13.36 -0.10
N LEU A 268 10.70 -13.41 0.98
CA LEU A 268 11.38 -12.25 1.51
C LEU A 268 12.77 -12.10 0.88
N THR A 269 12.84 -11.41 -0.25
CA THR A 269 14.09 -11.13 -1.00
C THR A 269 14.29 -9.64 -1.23
N ALA A 270 15.55 -9.22 -1.30
CA ALA A 270 15.92 -7.86 -1.67
C ALA A 270 15.75 -7.58 -3.17
N ASP A 271 15.80 -8.62 -4.03
CA ASP A 271 15.53 -8.50 -5.46
C ASP A 271 14.04 -8.79 -5.74
N PRO A 272 13.24 -7.76 -6.08
CA PRO A 272 11.82 -7.91 -6.32
C PRO A 272 11.47 -8.65 -7.63
N HIS A 273 12.43 -8.88 -8.53
CA HIS A 273 12.16 -9.62 -9.76
C HIS A 273 12.03 -11.13 -9.51
N VAL A 274 12.66 -11.63 -8.45
CA VAL A 274 12.70 -13.06 -8.13
C VAL A 274 11.76 -13.43 -6.99
N ASP A 275 11.07 -12.48 -6.36
CA ASP A 275 10.08 -12.82 -5.35
C ASP A 275 8.88 -13.57 -5.93
N ARG A 276 8.22 -14.35 -5.09
CA ARG A 276 7.14 -15.26 -5.45
C ARG A 276 6.07 -15.28 -4.36
N VAL A 277 4.84 -15.47 -4.79
CA VAL A 277 3.73 -15.84 -3.91
C VAL A 277 3.64 -17.35 -3.82
N PHE A 278 3.48 -17.88 -2.59
CA PHE A 278 3.34 -19.30 -2.32
C PHE A 278 2.28 -19.54 -1.22
N ASP A 279 2.02 -20.81 -0.90
CA ASP A 279 1.03 -21.25 0.10
C ASP A 279 -0.36 -20.61 -0.05
N THR A 280 -0.78 -20.44 -1.30
CA THR A 280 -2.04 -19.76 -1.60
C THR A 280 -3.25 -20.60 -1.23
N SER A 281 -4.13 -20.05 -0.39
CA SER A 281 -5.42 -20.65 -0.05
C SER A 281 -6.57 -19.77 -0.53
N VAL A 282 -7.56 -20.36 -1.18
CA VAL A 282 -8.78 -19.67 -1.64
C VAL A 282 -9.86 -19.81 -0.58
N LEU A 283 -10.44 -18.68 -0.19
CA LEU A 283 -11.48 -18.59 0.82
C LEU A 283 -12.87 -18.44 0.19
N SER A 284 -13.88 -18.93 0.89
CA SER A 284 -15.26 -18.89 0.41
C SER A 284 -15.80 -17.45 0.33
N CYS A 285 -16.52 -17.17 -0.76
CA CYS A 285 -17.17 -15.89 -0.99
C CYS A 285 -18.67 -15.98 -0.75
N THR A 286 -19.26 -14.88 -0.26
CA THR A 286 -20.69 -14.68 -0.13
C THR A 286 -21.06 -13.36 -0.81
N VAL A 287 -22.10 -13.34 -1.64
CA VAL A 287 -22.57 -12.10 -2.27
C VAL A 287 -24.07 -11.89 -2.07
N PRO A 288 -24.56 -10.64 -2.06
CA PRO A 288 -25.92 -10.31 -1.64
C PRO A 288 -27.06 -10.94 -2.47
N SER A 289 -26.81 -11.34 -3.71
CA SER A 289 -27.87 -11.73 -4.67
C SER A 289 -28.05 -13.24 -4.88
N GLY A 290 -27.43 -14.11 -4.07
CA GLY A 290 -27.66 -15.56 -4.12
C GLY A 290 -27.13 -16.30 -5.35
N GLY A 291 -26.45 -15.61 -6.29
CA GLY A 291 -25.68 -16.26 -7.34
C GLY A 291 -24.41 -16.92 -6.80
N ALA A 292 -23.81 -17.85 -7.57
CA ALA A 292 -22.55 -18.50 -7.20
C ALA A 292 -21.41 -17.47 -7.12
N ALA A 293 -21.10 -17.02 -5.90
CA ALA A 293 -19.96 -16.16 -5.62
C ALA A 293 -18.67 -16.94 -5.88
N ARG A 294 -17.70 -16.31 -6.52
CA ARG A 294 -16.38 -16.89 -6.75
C ARG A 294 -15.27 -15.92 -6.35
N CYS A 295 -14.13 -16.46 -5.96
CA CYS A 295 -12.93 -15.66 -5.80
C CYS A 295 -12.35 -15.34 -7.18
N SER A 296 -12.29 -14.06 -7.56
CA SER A 296 -11.47 -13.59 -8.67
C SER A 296 -10.02 -13.56 -8.22
N ARG A 297 -9.27 -14.60 -8.56
CA ARG A 297 -7.91 -14.88 -8.06
C ARG A 297 -6.87 -13.88 -8.57
N SER A 298 -5.78 -13.74 -7.82
CA SER A 298 -4.55 -13.05 -8.25
C SER A 298 -3.95 -13.71 -9.49
N GLY A 299 -3.75 -15.03 -9.39
CA GLY A 299 -3.17 -15.91 -10.40
C GLY A 299 -4.03 -16.17 -11.63
N ASN A 300 -3.36 -16.54 -12.72
CA ASN A 300 -3.99 -16.99 -13.94
C ASN A 300 -4.51 -18.43 -13.77
N THR A 301 -5.79 -18.58 -13.44
CA THR A 301 -6.47 -19.87 -13.57
C THR A 301 -7.48 -19.80 -14.70
N GLY A 302 -7.28 -20.61 -15.74
CA GLY A 302 -8.19 -20.67 -16.89
C GLY A 302 -8.03 -19.54 -17.92
N GLY A 303 -6.87 -18.90 -18.02
CA GLY A 303 -6.55 -17.94 -19.08
C GLY A 303 -6.94 -16.48 -18.79
N LEU A 304 -7.52 -16.18 -17.63
CA LEU A 304 -7.86 -14.84 -17.19
C LEU A 304 -7.19 -14.57 -15.84
N ALA A 305 -6.06 -13.86 -15.84
CA ALA A 305 -5.49 -13.33 -14.60
C ALA A 305 -6.44 -12.25 -14.05
N GLY A 306 -6.97 -12.46 -12.83
CA GLY A 306 -7.87 -11.49 -12.21
C GLY A 306 -7.13 -10.22 -11.77
N GLY A 307 -5.82 -10.33 -11.52
CA GLY A 307 -4.94 -9.22 -11.13
C GLY A 307 -5.13 -8.74 -9.68
N PHE A 308 -6.19 -9.14 -9.01
CA PHE A 308 -6.48 -8.73 -7.63
C PHE A 308 -5.42 -9.33 -6.68
N PRO A 309 -4.56 -8.54 -6.02
CA PRO A 309 -3.38 -9.07 -5.34
C PRO A 309 -3.67 -10.15 -4.28
N ASN A 310 -4.80 -10.04 -3.56
CA ASN A 310 -5.29 -11.01 -2.57
C ASN A 310 -6.63 -11.63 -2.98
N GLY A 311 -6.86 -11.72 -4.28
CA GLY A 311 -8.15 -12.04 -4.86
C GLY A 311 -9.23 -10.99 -4.55
N ALA A 312 -10.38 -11.13 -5.19
CA ALA A 312 -11.58 -10.36 -4.88
C ALA A 312 -12.83 -11.22 -5.03
N CYS A 313 -13.63 -11.32 -3.98
CA CYS A 313 -14.93 -11.99 -4.05
C CYS A 313 -15.82 -11.30 -5.08
N SER A 314 -16.36 -12.07 -6.01
CA SER A 314 -17.05 -11.55 -7.19
C SER A 314 -18.26 -12.40 -7.54
N ALA A 315 -19.29 -11.74 -8.06
CA ALA A 315 -20.46 -12.35 -8.66
C ALA A 315 -21.03 -11.41 -9.71
N SER A 316 -21.82 -11.95 -10.63
CA SER A 316 -22.53 -11.13 -11.61
C SER A 316 -23.53 -10.19 -10.92
N CYS A 317 -23.75 -9.04 -11.52
CA CYS A 317 -24.77 -8.09 -11.12
C CYS A 317 -25.46 -7.53 -12.36
N ALA A 318 -26.71 -7.06 -12.20
CA ALA A 318 -27.54 -6.70 -13.35
C ALA A 318 -27.33 -5.25 -13.82
N ARG A 319 -27.03 -4.32 -12.89
CA ARG A 319 -27.07 -2.88 -13.16
C ARG A 319 -25.82 -2.17 -12.65
N MET A 320 -24.97 -1.72 -13.56
CA MET A 320 -23.81 -0.89 -13.27
C MET A 320 -24.17 0.29 -12.36
N GLY A 321 -23.32 0.56 -11.36
CA GLY A 321 -23.53 1.61 -10.37
C GLY A 321 -24.57 1.29 -9.29
N ALA A 322 -25.26 0.15 -9.35
CA ALA A 322 -26.17 -0.26 -8.28
C ALA A 322 -25.38 -0.55 -6.99
N VAL A 323 -25.77 0.10 -5.90
CA VAL A 323 -25.16 -0.02 -4.58
C VAL A 323 -26.03 -0.85 -3.65
N GLY A 324 -25.41 -1.71 -2.84
CA GLY A 324 -26.06 -2.46 -1.77
C GLY A 324 -25.10 -2.71 -0.61
N GLY A 325 -25.31 -2.04 0.51
CA GLY A 325 -24.41 -2.14 1.66
C GLY A 325 -22.96 -1.76 1.31
N SER A 326 -22.02 -2.69 1.54
CA SER A 326 -20.61 -2.58 1.17
C SER A 326 -20.30 -2.97 -0.28
N ALA A 327 -21.31 -3.29 -1.10
CA ALA A 327 -21.16 -3.71 -2.48
C ALA A 327 -21.58 -2.63 -3.48
N ILE A 328 -20.95 -2.61 -4.64
CA ILE A 328 -21.35 -1.85 -5.83
C ILE A 328 -21.20 -2.73 -7.07
N CYS A 329 -22.10 -2.62 -8.04
CA CYS A 329 -21.96 -3.26 -9.33
C CYS A 329 -21.02 -2.44 -10.22
N GLY A 330 -19.79 -2.93 -10.40
CA GLY A 330 -18.71 -2.28 -11.15
C GLY A 330 -18.30 -3.04 -12.40
N ALA A 331 -17.36 -2.48 -13.16
CA ALA A 331 -16.89 -3.09 -14.39
C ALA A 331 -15.88 -4.21 -14.11
N THR A 332 -15.95 -5.27 -14.90
CA THR A 332 -14.87 -6.26 -15.04
C THR A 332 -14.27 -6.09 -16.43
N PRO A 333 -12.98 -5.75 -16.52
CA PRO A 333 -12.31 -5.62 -17.82
C PRO A 333 -12.50 -6.89 -18.65
N PRO A 334 -12.81 -6.76 -19.95
CA PRO A 334 -13.00 -7.90 -20.83
C PRO A 334 -11.68 -8.63 -21.11
N SER A 335 -11.77 -9.85 -21.65
CA SER A 335 -10.61 -10.48 -22.29
C SER A 335 -10.09 -9.61 -23.44
N GLY A 336 -8.78 -9.55 -23.66
CA GLY A 336 -8.19 -8.68 -24.68
C GLY A 336 -7.99 -7.22 -24.23
N PHE A 337 -8.34 -6.87 -22.99
CA PHE A 337 -8.26 -5.50 -22.49
C PHE A 337 -6.82 -4.95 -22.51
N ASN A 338 -5.84 -5.74 -22.07
CA ASN A 338 -4.44 -5.30 -22.05
C ASN A 338 -3.86 -5.15 -23.47
N GLU A 339 -4.26 -6.03 -24.38
CA GLU A 339 -3.90 -6.03 -25.79
C GLU A 339 -4.50 -4.81 -26.50
N CYS A 340 -5.76 -4.47 -26.18
CA CYS A 340 -6.43 -3.26 -26.65
C CYS A 340 -5.68 -2.00 -26.24
N LEU A 341 -5.28 -1.90 -24.97
CA LEU A 341 -4.47 -0.79 -24.48
C LEU A 341 -3.09 -0.77 -25.13
N GLY A 342 -2.41 -1.92 -25.24
CA GLY A 342 -1.11 -2.05 -25.89
C GLY A 342 -1.11 -1.63 -27.37
N ALA A 343 -2.28 -1.63 -28.02
CA ALA A 343 -2.50 -1.12 -29.36
C ALA A 343 -2.78 0.40 -29.42
N GLY A 344 -2.64 1.13 -28.31
CA GLY A 344 -2.82 2.58 -28.22
C GLY A 344 -4.27 3.06 -28.19
N LYS A 345 -5.25 2.17 -28.00
CA LYS A 345 -6.67 2.55 -27.92
C LYS A 345 -7.01 3.18 -26.57
N ASP A 346 -8.00 4.07 -26.57
CA ASP A 346 -8.46 4.70 -25.33
C ASP A 346 -9.16 3.70 -24.39
N PHE A 347 -9.12 4.02 -23.10
CA PHE A 347 -9.59 3.15 -22.04
C PHE A 347 -11.10 2.87 -22.11
N THR A 348 -11.91 3.86 -22.50
CA THR A 348 -13.37 3.69 -22.63
C THR A 348 -13.69 2.70 -23.75
N THR A 349 -12.98 2.79 -24.87
CA THR A 349 -13.06 1.83 -25.97
C THR A 349 -12.65 0.44 -25.52
N CYS A 350 -11.56 0.29 -24.76
CA CYS A 350 -11.14 -1.02 -24.27
C CYS A 350 -12.08 -1.62 -23.23
N LEU A 351 -12.86 -0.80 -22.51
CA LEU A 351 -13.89 -1.25 -21.57
C LEU A 351 -15.29 -1.42 -22.18
N ALA A 352 -15.50 -1.15 -23.47
CA ALA A 352 -16.83 -1.16 -24.08
C ALA A 352 -17.61 -2.47 -23.85
N ASN A 353 -16.90 -3.61 -23.76
CA ASN A 353 -17.47 -4.94 -23.53
C ASN A 353 -17.27 -5.45 -22.08
N ALA A 354 -17.02 -4.54 -21.13
CA ALA A 354 -16.87 -4.91 -19.73
C ALA A 354 -18.14 -5.56 -19.19
N THR A 355 -17.96 -6.62 -18.40
CA THR A 355 -19.09 -7.32 -17.77
C THR A 355 -19.33 -6.80 -16.35
N PRO A 356 -20.58 -6.52 -15.95
CA PRO A 356 -20.86 -6.05 -14.61
C PRO A 356 -20.61 -7.14 -13.57
N ALA A 357 -19.84 -6.80 -12.53
CA ALA A 357 -19.62 -7.67 -11.38
C ALA A 357 -19.65 -6.87 -10.07
N PHE A 358 -20.09 -7.52 -9.01
CA PHE A 358 -20.02 -6.94 -7.67
C PHE A 358 -18.57 -6.71 -7.25
N ARG A 359 -18.32 -5.48 -6.80
CA ARG A 359 -17.07 -4.98 -6.22
C ARG A 359 -17.33 -4.42 -4.84
N ARG A 360 -16.26 -4.23 -4.08
CA ARG A 360 -16.33 -3.53 -2.81
C ARG A 360 -16.57 -2.06 -3.08
N ARG A 361 -17.62 -1.50 -2.49
CA ARG A 361 -17.91 -0.07 -2.53
C ARG A 361 -16.87 0.69 -1.74
N CYS A 362 -16.48 1.83 -2.27
CA CYS A 362 -15.68 2.83 -1.57
C CYS A 362 -16.28 4.22 -1.68
N ASP A 363 -15.87 5.07 -0.75
CA ASP A 363 -16.08 6.51 -0.73
C ASP A 363 -15.07 7.13 0.26
N ALA A 364 -15.10 8.45 0.45
CA ALA A 364 -14.16 9.15 1.32
C ALA A 364 -14.13 8.65 2.79
N THR A 365 -15.20 7.98 3.24
CA THR A 365 -15.31 7.42 4.59
C THR A 365 -15.19 5.88 4.62
N ARG A 366 -15.18 5.25 3.44
CA ARG A 366 -14.98 3.82 3.25
C ARG A 366 -13.80 3.60 2.30
N PRO A 367 -12.55 3.78 2.78
CA PRO A 367 -11.40 3.63 1.93
C PRO A 367 -11.23 2.18 1.47
N CYS A 368 -10.52 2.02 0.35
CA CYS A 368 -10.06 0.71 -0.08
C CYS A 368 -8.88 0.22 0.76
N GLY A 369 -8.59 -1.07 0.69
CA GLY A 369 -7.35 -1.62 1.23
C GLY A 369 -6.14 -1.27 0.37
N ASP A 370 -4.97 -1.64 0.86
CA ASP A 370 -3.68 -1.49 0.18
C ASP A 370 -3.72 -2.09 -1.23
N ASP A 371 -3.07 -1.43 -2.18
CA ASP A 371 -3.05 -1.81 -3.60
C ASP A 371 -4.39 -1.66 -4.34
N TYR A 372 -5.33 -0.89 -3.80
CA TYR A 372 -6.60 -0.54 -4.45
C TYR A 372 -6.82 0.97 -4.45
N VAL A 373 -7.51 1.47 -5.46
CA VAL A 373 -8.01 2.85 -5.57
C VAL A 373 -9.52 2.85 -5.64
N CYS A 374 -10.12 3.97 -5.22
CA CYS A 374 -11.55 4.15 -5.38
C CYS A 374 -11.88 4.64 -6.78
N ALA A 375 -12.23 3.70 -7.66
CA ALA A 375 -12.58 3.93 -9.05
C ALA A 375 -14.00 4.46 -9.20
N GLY A 376 -14.21 5.40 -10.11
CA GLY A 376 -15.54 5.78 -10.57
C GLY A 376 -16.26 4.59 -11.21
N VAL A 377 -17.59 4.61 -11.14
CA VAL A 377 -18.43 3.55 -11.71
C VAL A 377 -19.57 4.17 -12.51
N PRO A 378 -19.70 3.94 -13.83
CA PRO A 378 -20.84 4.45 -14.59
C PRO A 378 -22.19 4.13 -13.90
N GLY A 379 -23.06 5.13 -13.78
CA GLY A 379 -24.38 5.00 -13.16
C GLY A 379 -24.45 5.12 -11.63
N ALA A 380 -23.32 5.26 -10.93
CA ALA A 380 -23.30 5.59 -9.50
C ALA A 380 -23.12 7.10 -9.24
N PRO A 381 -23.47 7.61 -8.03
CA PRO A 381 -23.23 9.00 -7.65
C PRO A 381 -21.73 9.34 -7.58
N ARG A 382 -21.36 10.61 -7.80
CA ARG A 382 -20.00 11.11 -7.55
C ARG A 382 -19.62 10.94 -6.07
N GLY A 383 -18.33 10.70 -5.83
CA GLY A 383 -17.78 10.33 -4.52
C GLY A 383 -18.05 8.88 -4.12
N VAL A 384 -18.77 8.10 -4.94
CA VAL A 384 -19.03 6.67 -4.71
C VAL A 384 -18.46 5.85 -5.85
N GLY A 385 -17.62 4.90 -5.47
CA GLY A 385 -16.83 4.09 -6.40
C GLY A 385 -16.71 2.62 -6.02
N ALA A 386 -15.87 1.92 -6.78
CA ALA A 386 -15.47 0.55 -6.53
C ALA A 386 -13.98 0.48 -6.21
N CYS A 387 -13.59 -0.35 -5.23
CA CYS A 387 -12.20 -0.67 -5.00
C CYS A 387 -11.65 -1.50 -6.14
N MET A 388 -10.76 -0.89 -6.93
CA MET A 388 -10.13 -1.51 -8.07
C MET A 388 -8.61 -1.39 -7.93
N PRO A 389 -7.85 -2.44 -8.27
CA PRO A 389 -6.41 -2.33 -8.34
C PRO A 389 -5.98 -1.20 -9.29
N PRO A 390 -4.98 -0.37 -8.92
CA PRO A 390 -4.58 0.81 -9.66
C PRO A 390 -4.25 0.53 -11.12
N TYR A 391 -3.69 -0.63 -11.44
CA TYR A 391 -3.39 -0.94 -12.82
C TYR A 391 -4.65 -1.04 -13.70
N PHE A 392 -5.84 -1.33 -13.18
CA PHE A 392 -7.08 -1.23 -13.98
C PHE A 392 -7.58 0.21 -14.20
N ILE A 393 -6.87 1.23 -13.72
CA ILE A 393 -7.17 2.65 -13.96
C ILE A 393 -5.93 3.35 -14.53
N PHE A 394 -4.82 3.32 -13.79
CA PHE A 394 -3.56 3.96 -14.14
C PHE A 394 -2.87 3.38 -15.36
N GLN A 395 -3.22 2.16 -15.81
CA GLN A 395 -2.77 1.68 -17.12
C GLN A 395 -2.95 2.71 -18.24
N ALA A 396 -4.02 3.49 -18.16
CA ALA A 396 -4.35 4.51 -19.16
C ALA A 396 -3.58 5.82 -18.97
N ARG A 397 -3.05 6.09 -17.77
CA ARG A 397 -2.44 7.39 -17.42
C ARG A 397 -0.92 7.40 -17.49
N VAL A 398 -0.30 6.30 -17.91
CA VAL A 398 1.14 6.25 -18.19
C VAL A 398 1.38 7.08 -19.46
N ASP A 399 2.28 8.06 -19.39
CA ASP A 399 2.66 8.94 -20.50
C ASP A 399 2.89 8.12 -21.78
N GLY A 400 2.10 8.39 -22.82
CA GLY A 400 2.15 7.69 -24.11
C GLY A 400 0.82 7.13 -24.64
N HIS A 401 -0.26 7.21 -23.87
CA HIS A 401 -1.62 7.01 -24.39
C HIS A 401 -2.24 8.38 -24.71
N ASP A 402 -2.69 8.57 -25.95
CA ASP A 402 -3.00 9.90 -26.51
C ASP A 402 -4.16 10.63 -25.80
N VAL A 403 -4.94 9.98 -24.93
CA VAL A 403 -6.01 10.61 -24.14
C VAL A 403 -6.22 9.83 -22.82
N PRO A 404 -6.39 10.50 -21.66
CA PRO A 404 -6.60 9.88 -20.35
C PRO A 404 -7.63 8.75 -20.29
#